data_AF-C5M1Q8-F1
#
_entry.id   AF-C5M1Q8-F1
#
_cell.length_a   1.000
_cell.length_b   1.000
_cell.length_c   1.000
_cell.angle_alpha   90.00
_cell.angle_beta   90.00
_cell.angle_gamma   90.00
#
_symmetry.space_group_name_H-M   'P 1'
#
loop_
_entity.id
_entity.type
_entity.pdbx_description
1 polymer ?
#
loop_
_entity_poly.entity_id
_entity_poly.type
_entity_poly.pdbx_seq_one_letter_code
_entity_poly.pdbx_strand_id
1 'polypeptide(L)'
;MADPVIEDEPKPEAAPTSSTKKEGVFAPQWFHCVYPRKPATRSDPVMVKLLAQVKELSEAEFEGENCLEKISGRSPWKLSILASGEQLCAFIVYKFVNERRAFSVAKLAVPKTMRGKGLGTFVMKWVKESCKSNPNVDLVTLSSLPAAIKLYKKIGFRKIYTITQSDPEEELVEGQVYMEMNVRKPGQARHRASHRRT
;
A
#
# COMPACT_ATOMS: atom_id res chain seq x y z
N MET A 1 -30.69 -22.16 78.60
CA MET A 1 -29.58 -21.98 77.65
C MET A 1 -30.06 -22.56 76.35
N ALA A 2 -30.39 -21.69 75.40
CA ALA A 2 -30.83 -22.05 74.06
C ALA A 2 -30.00 -21.17 73.11
N ASP A 3 -29.21 -21.81 72.27
CA ASP A 3 -28.36 -21.16 71.28
C ASP A 3 -29.21 -20.70 70.08
N PRO A 4 -28.92 -19.54 69.45
CA PRO A 4 -29.62 -19.10 68.27
C PRO A 4 -29.09 -19.80 67.01
N VAL A 5 -30.03 -20.29 66.20
CA VAL A 5 -29.82 -20.82 64.86
C VAL A 5 -29.44 -19.67 63.92
N ILE A 6 -28.27 -19.78 63.27
CA ILE A 6 -27.81 -18.84 62.24
C ILE A 6 -28.39 -19.31 60.90
N GLU A 7 -29.25 -18.48 60.30
CA GLU A 7 -29.75 -18.67 58.93
C GLU A 7 -28.65 -18.29 57.93
N ASP A 8 -28.33 -19.23 57.04
CA ASP A 8 -27.30 -19.12 56.00
C ASP A 8 -27.91 -18.48 54.75
N GLU A 9 -27.49 -17.25 54.42
CA GLU A 9 -27.93 -16.54 53.22
C GLU A 9 -27.29 -17.13 51.94
N PRO A 10 -28.04 -17.32 50.85
CA PRO A 10 -27.49 -17.84 49.60
C PRO A 10 -26.62 -16.79 48.90
N LYS A 11 -25.35 -17.16 48.71
CA LYS A 11 -24.31 -16.43 47.98
C LYS A 11 -24.72 -16.20 46.51
N PRO A 12 -24.61 -14.98 45.96
CA PRO A 12 -25.00 -14.71 44.58
C PRO A 12 -24.07 -15.40 43.59
N GLU A 13 -24.68 -16.21 42.73
CA GLU A 13 -24.10 -16.92 41.59
C GLU A 13 -23.47 -15.91 40.61
N ALA A 14 -22.16 -16.03 40.41
CA ALA A 14 -21.40 -15.16 39.53
C ALA A 14 -21.83 -15.38 38.07
N ALA A 15 -22.30 -14.31 37.43
CA ALA A 15 -22.62 -14.24 36.01
C ALA A 15 -21.47 -14.76 35.12
N PRO A 16 -21.77 -15.37 33.96
CA PRO A 16 -20.76 -15.89 33.04
C PRO A 16 -19.88 -14.75 32.53
N THR A 17 -18.61 -14.79 32.94
CA THR A 17 -17.54 -13.92 32.44
C THR A 17 -17.47 -14.02 30.93
N SER A 18 -17.85 -12.92 30.28
CA SER A 18 -17.69 -12.70 28.85
C SER A 18 -16.30 -13.13 28.38
N SER A 19 -16.27 -14.12 27.50
CA SER A 19 -15.09 -14.54 26.77
C SER A 19 -14.61 -13.39 25.89
N THR A 20 -13.63 -12.65 26.39
CA THR A 20 -12.96 -11.58 25.64
C THR A 20 -12.21 -12.22 24.48
N LYS A 21 -12.77 -12.12 23.26
CA LYS A 21 -12.03 -12.34 22.01
C LYS A 21 -10.77 -11.48 22.11
N LYS A 22 -9.59 -12.11 22.15
CA LYS A 22 -8.31 -11.40 21.98
C LYS A 22 -8.35 -10.76 20.60
N GLU A 23 -8.59 -9.45 20.54
CA GLU A 23 -8.35 -8.65 19.35
C GLU A 23 -6.91 -8.89 18.92
N GLY A 24 -6.74 -9.47 17.72
CA GLY A 24 -5.43 -9.77 17.17
C GLY A 24 -4.61 -8.50 17.05
N VAL A 25 -3.39 -8.53 17.57
CA VAL A 25 -2.41 -7.45 17.45
C VAL A 25 -2.25 -7.10 15.96
N PHE A 26 -2.50 -5.85 15.60
CA PHE A 26 -2.27 -5.36 14.24
C PHE A 26 -0.77 -5.41 13.93
N ALA A 27 -0.36 -6.40 13.13
CA ALA A 27 1.03 -6.67 12.79
C ALA A 27 1.19 -6.71 11.26
N PRO A 28 1.30 -5.53 10.60
CA PRO A 28 1.36 -5.47 9.14
C PRO A 28 2.71 -5.99 8.63
N GLN A 29 2.65 -6.93 7.69
CA GLN A 29 3.78 -7.53 7.01
C GLN A 29 3.75 -7.24 5.50
N TRP A 30 4.93 -7.13 4.91
CA TRP A 30 5.10 -6.92 3.48
C TRP A 30 5.32 -8.21 2.72
N PHE A 31 4.60 -8.36 1.63
CA PHE A 31 4.87 -9.34 0.57
C PHE A 31 5.37 -8.58 -0.66
N HIS A 32 6.67 -8.73 -0.95
CA HIS A 32 7.33 -8.00 -2.04
C HIS A 32 7.33 -8.79 -3.35
N CYS A 33 7.23 -8.08 -4.47
CA CYS A 33 7.31 -8.64 -5.83
C CYS A 33 6.41 -9.89 -6.02
N VAL A 34 5.15 -9.79 -5.62
CA VAL A 34 4.18 -10.88 -5.74
C VAL A 34 3.83 -11.11 -7.21
N TYR A 35 3.83 -12.36 -7.66
CA TYR A 35 3.47 -12.76 -9.02
C TYR A 35 2.21 -13.63 -9.00
N PRO A 36 1.02 -13.08 -9.32
CA PRO A 36 -0.27 -13.76 -9.11
C PRO A 36 -0.41 -15.13 -9.80
N ARG A 37 0.33 -15.35 -10.89
CA ARG A 37 0.26 -16.56 -11.72
C ARG A 37 1.32 -17.60 -11.38
N LYS A 38 2.26 -17.34 -10.46
CA LYS A 38 3.28 -18.33 -10.08
C LYS A 38 2.65 -19.48 -9.29
N PRO A 39 3.04 -20.75 -9.53
CA PRO A 39 2.50 -21.89 -8.80
C PRO A 39 2.59 -21.74 -7.28
N ALA A 40 3.75 -21.33 -6.75
CA ALA A 40 3.95 -21.11 -5.31
C ALA A 40 2.99 -20.08 -4.70
N THR A 41 2.63 -19.04 -5.46
CA THR A 41 1.68 -18.00 -5.05
C THR A 41 0.24 -18.53 -5.04
N ARG A 42 -0.09 -19.42 -5.98
CA ARG A 42 -1.43 -20.02 -6.10
C ARG A 42 -1.68 -21.18 -5.13
N SER A 43 -0.61 -21.83 -4.65
CA SER A 43 -0.69 -22.87 -3.64
C SER A 43 -0.78 -22.35 -2.21
N ASP A 44 -0.47 -21.07 -1.97
CA ASP A 44 -0.56 -20.44 -0.65
C ASP A 44 -1.98 -19.91 -0.39
N PRO A 45 -2.75 -20.49 0.57
CA PRO A 45 -4.12 -20.07 0.86
C PRO A 45 -4.25 -18.61 1.30
N VAL A 46 -3.26 -18.10 2.05
CA VAL A 46 -3.26 -16.70 2.53
C VAL A 46 -3.09 -15.77 1.34
N MET A 47 -2.13 -16.09 0.46
CA MET A 47 -1.87 -15.29 -0.73
C MET A 47 -3.04 -15.29 -1.71
N VAL A 48 -3.73 -16.42 -1.88
CA VAL A 48 -4.94 -16.50 -2.71
C VAL A 48 -6.02 -15.55 -2.20
N LYS A 49 -6.28 -15.53 -0.89
CA LYS A 49 -7.24 -14.60 -0.26
C LYS A 49 -6.81 -13.13 -0.40
N LEU A 50 -5.53 -12.84 -0.22
CA LEU A 50 -5.00 -11.49 -0.39
C LEU A 50 -5.10 -11.01 -1.84
N LEU A 51 -4.80 -11.87 -2.82
CA LEU A 51 -4.94 -11.53 -4.23
C LEU A 51 -6.40 -11.30 -4.63
N ALA A 52 -7.34 -12.06 -4.07
CA ALA A 52 -8.76 -11.81 -4.28
C ALA A 52 -9.16 -10.40 -3.76
N GLN A 53 -8.70 -10.03 -2.57
CA GLN A 53 -8.93 -8.68 -2.01
C GLN A 53 -8.23 -7.58 -2.82
N VAL A 54 -7.02 -7.82 -3.36
CA VAL A 54 -6.34 -6.86 -4.23
C VAL A 54 -7.12 -6.66 -5.51
N LYS A 55 -7.63 -7.74 -6.13
CA LYS A 55 -8.49 -7.67 -7.32
C LYS A 55 -9.72 -6.80 -7.04
N GLU A 56 -10.50 -7.15 -6.02
CA GLU A 56 -11.71 -6.42 -5.63
C GLU A 56 -11.42 -4.93 -5.37
N LEU A 57 -10.39 -4.65 -4.56
CA LEU A 57 -10.00 -3.26 -4.27
C LEU A 57 -9.53 -2.52 -5.52
N SER A 58 -8.83 -3.19 -6.42
CA SER A 58 -8.36 -2.55 -7.66
C SER A 58 -9.50 -2.17 -8.58
N GLU A 59 -10.46 -3.08 -8.77
CA GLU A 59 -11.64 -2.83 -9.62
C GLU A 59 -12.48 -1.69 -9.02
N ALA A 60 -12.61 -1.63 -7.70
CA ALA A 60 -13.36 -0.59 -7.00
C ALA A 60 -12.73 0.80 -7.04
N GLU A 61 -11.39 0.90 -7.12
CA GLU A 61 -10.67 2.18 -6.99
C GLU A 61 -10.10 2.70 -8.31
N PHE A 62 -9.96 1.84 -9.32
CA PHE A 62 -9.34 2.16 -10.61
C PHE A 62 -10.26 1.81 -11.78
N GLU A 63 -11.50 2.32 -11.75
CA GLU A 63 -12.44 2.28 -12.90
C GLU A 63 -12.69 0.86 -13.45
N GLY A 64 -12.76 -0.15 -12.57
CA GLY A 64 -12.96 -1.55 -12.96
C GLY A 64 -11.68 -2.27 -13.41
N GLU A 65 -10.51 -1.66 -13.29
CA GLU A 65 -9.26 -2.28 -13.73
C GLU A 65 -8.74 -3.33 -12.73
N ASN A 66 -8.66 -4.59 -13.18
CA ASN A 66 -7.96 -5.65 -12.47
C ASN A 66 -6.44 -5.53 -12.63
N CYS A 67 -5.79 -4.96 -11.62
CA CYS A 67 -4.36 -4.68 -11.66
C CYS A 67 -3.48 -5.93 -11.75
N LEU A 68 -4.00 -7.10 -11.36
CA LEU A 68 -3.24 -8.35 -11.35
C LEU A 68 -2.93 -8.85 -12.76
N GLU A 69 -3.72 -8.43 -13.77
CA GLU A 69 -3.53 -8.85 -15.17
C GLU A 69 -2.23 -8.29 -15.77
N LYS A 70 -1.82 -7.12 -15.30
CA LYS A 70 -0.57 -6.45 -15.70
C LYS A 70 0.67 -7.06 -15.04
N ILE A 71 0.52 -7.92 -14.03
CA ILE A 71 1.64 -8.47 -13.25
C ILE A 71 2.02 -9.85 -13.77
N SER A 72 3.17 -9.94 -14.45
CA SER A 72 3.71 -11.19 -14.98
C SER A 72 5.23 -11.19 -14.87
N GLY A 73 5.85 -12.36 -15.10
CA GLY A 73 7.32 -12.47 -15.06
C GLY A 73 8.05 -11.67 -16.15
N ARG A 74 7.34 -11.28 -17.22
CA ARG A 74 7.89 -10.45 -18.33
C ARG A 74 7.48 -8.99 -18.24
N SER A 75 6.48 -8.67 -17.40
CA SER A 75 6.03 -7.31 -17.21
C SER A 75 7.04 -6.52 -16.36
N PRO A 76 7.30 -5.24 -16.67
CA PRO A 76 8.11 -4.38 -15.80
C PRO A 76 7.38 -4.02 -14.50
N TRP A 77 6.05 -4.25 -14.45
CA TRP A 77 5.22 -3.96 -13.30
C TRP A 77 5.38 -5.01 -12.20
N LYS A 78 5.56 -4.51 -10.98
CA LYS A 78 5.73 -5.28 -9.76
C LYS A 78 4.59 -4.95 -8.81
N LEU A 79 4.06 -5.97 -8.15
CA LEU A 79 3.08 -5.84 -7.08
C LEU A 79 3.77 -6.03 -5.73
N SER A 80 3.45 -5.19 -4.75
CA SER A 80 3.75 -5.47 -3.34
C SER A 80 2.52 -5.25 -2.49
N ILE A 81 2.31 -6.12 -1.52
CA ILE A 81 1.12 -6.19 -0.69
C ILE A 81 1.52 -5.97 0.77
N LEU A 82 0.80 -5.08 1.46
CA LEU A 82 0.87 -4.92 2.90
C LEU A 82 -0.37 -5.60 3.50
N ALA A 83 -0.19 -6.55 4.41
CA ALA A 83 -1.30 -7.29 5.01
C ALA A 83 -1.03 -7.61 6.48
N SER A 84 -2.09 -7.88 7.25
CA SER A 84 -2.01 -8.36 8.63
C SER A 84 -2.73 -9.71 8.69
N GLY A 85 -1.98 -10.80 8.70
CA GLY A 85 -2.55 -12.14 8.45
C GLY A 85 -3.19 -12.22 7.06
N GLU A 86 -4.48 -12.57 7.00
CA GLU A 86 -5.27 -12.66 5.76
C GLU A 86 -5.95 -11.34 5.37
N GLN A 87 -5.80 -10.27 6.17
CA GLN A 87 -6.43 -8.98 5.90
C GLN A 87 -5.52 -8.08 5.07
N LEU A 88 -5.98 -7.69 3.88
CA LEU A 88 -5.31 -6.68 3.06
C LEU A 88 -5.32 -5.33 3.79
N CYS A 89 -4.15 -4.70 3.92
CA CYS A 89 -3.99 -3.36 4.50
C CYS A 89 -3.71 -2.31 3.41
N ALA A 90 -2.91 -2.63 2.41
CA ALA A 90 -2.66 -1.79 1.23
C ALA A 90 -2.01 -2.62 0.12
N PHE A 91 -2.05 -2.13 -1.11
CA PHE A 91 -1.17 -2.62 -2.17
C PHE A 91 -0.54 -1.47 -2.95
N ILE A 92 0.56 -1.79 -3.63
CA ILE A 92 1.24 -0.89 -4.55
C ILE A 92 1.67 -1.63 -5.82
N VAL A 93 1.40 -1.02 -6.97
CA VAL A 93 1.90 -1.43 -8.30
C VAL A 93 2.89 -0.39 -8.78
N TYR A 94 4.08 -0.83 -9.16
CA TYR A 94 5.18 0.04 -9.55
C TYR A 94 6.13 -0.61 -10.54
N LYS A 95 6.94 0.21 -11.22
CA LYS A 95 8.05 -0.24 -12.06
C LYS A 95 9.32 0.57 -11.79
N PHE A 96 10.46 0.02 -12.21
CA PHE A 96 11.71 0.77 -12.29
C PHE A 96 11.88 1.28 -13.72
N VAL A 97 12.16 2.57 -13.89
CA VAL A 97 12.46 3.20 -15.19
C VAL A 97 13.94 3.55 -15.18
N ASN A 98 14.75 2.72 -15.81
CA ASN A 98 16.20 2.76 -15.70
C ASN A 98 16.79 4.03 -16.31
N GLU A 99 16.27 4.47 -17.46
CA GLU A 99 16.72 5.66 -18.20
C GLU A 99 16.58 6.93 -17.34
N ARG A 100 15.55 6.95 -16.49
CA ARG A 100 15.27 8.06 -15.56
C ARG A 100 15.77 7.81 -14.15
N ARG A 101 16.32 6.61 -13.87
CA ARG A 101 16.69 6.13 -12.53
C ARG A 101 15.56 6.36 -11.54
N ALA A 102 14.35 5.95 -11.94
CA ALA A 102 13.11 6.28 -11.23
C ALA A 102 12.34 5.03 -10.78
N PHE A 103 11.71 5.14 -9.60
CA PHE A 103 10.67 4.24 -9.13
C PHE A 103 9.32 4.87 -9.44
N SER A 104 8.61 4.32 -10.42
CA SER A 104 7.32 4.85 -10.87
C SER A 104 6.17 4.07 -10.25
N VAL A 105 5.35 4.75 -9.45
CA VAL A 105 4.12 4.22 -8.86
C VAL A 105 2.99 4.40 -9.87
N ALA A 106 2.40 3.29 -10.30
CA ALA A 106 1.17 3.31 -11.09
C ALA A 106 -0.05 3.40 -10.19
N LYS A 107 -0.11 2.52 -9.19
CA LYS A 107 -1.30 2.36 -8.36
C LYS A 107 -0.93 2.14 -6.91
N LEU A 108 -1.67 2.80 -6.04
CA LEU A 108 -1.60 2.62 -4.60
C LEU A 108 -3.01 2.73 -4.06
N ALA A 109 -3.46 1.70 -3.35
CA ALA A 109 -4.77 1.70 -2.73
C ALA A 109 -4.72 1.18 -1.29
N VAL A 110 -5.58 1.76 -0.46
CA VAL A 110 -5.86 1.35 0.90
C VAL A 110 -7.36 1.08 0.98
N PRO A 111 -7.82 -0.09 1.49
CA PRO A 111 -9.24 -0.37 1.69
C PRO A 111 -9.94 0.76 2.44
N LYS A 112 -11.18 1.09 2.07
CA LYS A 112 -11.92 2.22 2.66
C LYS A 112 -12.00 2.12 4.19
N THR A 113 -12.21 0.92 4.73
CA THR A 113 -12.24 0.59 6.17
C THR A 113 -10.92 0.82 6.92
N MET A 114 -9.82 0.94 6.17
CA MET A 114 -8.46 1.13 6.69
C MET A 114 -7.88 2.52 6.38
N ARG A 115 -8.64 3.40 5.72
CA ARG A 115 -8.25 4.79 5.46
C ARG A 115 -8.25 5.61 6.75
N GLY A 116 -7.57 6.76 6.71
CA GLY A 116 -7.41 7.63 7.89
C GLY A 116 -6.40 7.12 8.93
N LYS A 117 -5.98 5.85 8.87
CA LYS A 117 -5.01 5.22 9.80
C LYS A 117 -3.54 5.42 9.42
N GLY A 118 -3.25 6.34 8.50
CA GLY A 118 -1.87 6.63 8.06
C GLY A 118 -1.22 5.58 7.15
N LEU A 119 -1.92 4.55 6.69
CA LEU A 119 -1.35 3.48 5.86
C LEU A 119 -0.79 3.96 4.52
N GLY A 120 -1.44 4.91 3.85
CA GLY A 120 -0.88 5.49 2.61
C GLY A 120 0.47 6.17 2.85
N THR A 121 0.59 6.92 3.96
CA THR A 121 1.87 7.51 4.38
C THR A 121 2.89 6.43 4.75
N PHE A 122 2.47 5.37 5.43
CA PHE A 122 3.32 4.23 5.78
C PHE A 122 3.90 3.56 4.54
N VAL A 123 3.06 3.26 3.53
CA VAL A 123 3.49 2.70 2.24
C VAL A 123 4.50 3.61 1.56
N MET A 124 4.22 4.91 1.47
CA MET A 124 5.14 5.84 0.79
C MET A 124 6.46 6.06 1.54
N LYS A 125 6.46 5.97 2.88
CA LYS A 125 7.71 5.94 3.66
C LYS A 125 8.52 4.69 3.36
N TRP A 126 7.88 3.52 3.27
CA TRP A 126 8.53 2.28 2.84
C TRP A 126 9.11 2.40 1.42
N VAL A 127 8.38 2.99 0.47
CA VAL A 127 8.90 3.26 -0.89
C VAL A 127 10.15 4.13 -0.83
N LYS A 128 10.09 5.23 -0.08
CA LYS A 128 11.23 6.15 0.08
C LYS A 128 12.46 5.43 0.63
N GLU A 129 12.30 4.61 1.66
CA GLU A 129 13.40 3.87 2.27
C GLU A 129 13.95 2.81 1.32
N SER A 130 13.08 2.04 0.67
CA SER A 130 13.47 1.05 -0.35
C SER A 130 14.26 1.68 -1.49
N CYS A 131 13.89 2.90 -1.92
CA CYS A 131 14.60 3.61 -2.97
C CYS A 131 15.96 4.17 -2.50
N LYS A 132 16.10 4.60 -1.24
CA LYS A 132 17.41 5.07 -0.72
C LYS A 132 18.45 3.95 -0.76
N SER A 133 18.04 2.74 -0.38
CA SER A 133 18.87 1.54 -0.39
C SER A 133 19.23 1.09 -1.81
N ASN A 134 18.50 1.54 -2.83
CA ASN A 134 18.75 1.19 -4.22
C ASN A 134 19.62 2.28 -4.91
N PRO A 135 20.91 1.99 -5.22
CA PRO A 135 21.79 2.96 -5.86
C PRO A 135 21.38 3.33 -7.29
N ASN A 136 20.45 2.59 -7.90
CA ASN A 136 19.95 2.84 -9.26
C ASN A 136 18.67 3.69 -9.30
N VAL A 137 18.17 4.14 -8.15
CA VAL A 137 16.98 4.99 -8.05
C VAL A 137 17.34 6.31 -7.39
N ASP A 138 17.12 7.42 -8.08
CA ASP A 138 17.26 8.78 -7.56
C ASP A 138 15.90 9.48 -7.35
N LEU A 139 14.86 8.97 -8.02
CA LEU A 139 13.56 9.61 -8.11
C LEU A 139 12.43 8.64 -7.80
N VAL A 140 11.40 9.12 -7.11
CA VAL A 140 10.09 8.46 -7.04
C VAL A 140 9.10 9.31 -7.81
N THR A 141 8.34 8.70 -8.71
CA THR A 141 7.36 9.36 -9.58
C THR A 141 5.99 8.74 -9.40
N LEU A 142 4.95 9.55 -9.50
CA LEU A 142 3.56 9.10 -9.49
C LEU A 142 2.67 10.10 -10.20
N SER A 143 1.50 9.63 -10.61
CA SER A 143 0.37 10.50 -10.95
C SER A 143 -0.63 10.48 -9.80
N SER A 144 -1.03 11.68 -9.34
CA SER A 144 -1.90 11.84 -8.17
C SER A 144 -3.27 12.35 -8.59
N LEU A 145 -4.31 11.72 -8.05
CA LEU A 145 -5.62 12.37 -7.95
C LEU A 145 -5.51 13.68 -7.15
N PRO A 146 -6.30 14.72 -7.48
CA PRO A 146 -6.25 16.01 -6.78
C PRO A 146 -6.38 15.88 -5.24
N ALA A 147 -7.24 14.99 -4.77
CA ALA A 147 -7.47 14.75 -3.35
C ALA A 147 -6.23 14.23 -2.59
N ALA A 148 -5.31 13.53 -3.26
CA ALA A 148 -4.13 12.92 -2.65
C ALA A 148 -2.88 13.83 -2.69
N ILE A 149 -2.92 14.97 -3.40
CA ILE A 149 -1.77 15.88 -3.56
C ILE A 149 -1.24 16.35 -2.19
N LYS A 150 -2.13 16.69 -1.26
CA LYS A 150 -1.72 17.16 0.08
C LYS A 150 -0.94 16.09 0.85
N LEU A 151 -1.32 14.82 0.70
CA LEU A 151 -0.61 13.69 1.30
C LEU A 151 0.79 13.56 0.70
N TYR A 152 0.91 13.54 -0.63
CA TYR A 152 2.21 13.40 -1.29
C TYR A 152 3.15 14.59 -1.03
N LYS A 153 2.63 15.82 -0.99
CA LYS A 153 3.41 17.01 -0.59
C LYS A 153 4.01 16.86 0.81
N LYS A 154 3.25 16.36 1.80
CA LYS A 154 3.75 16.13 3.16
C LYS A 154 4.90 15.11 3.22
N ILE A 155 4.95 14.17 2.26
CA ILE A 155 6.00 13.13 2.20
C ILE A 155 7.28 13.67 1.54
N GLY A 156 7.17 14.71 0.71
CA GLY A 156 8.27 15.35 0.00
C GLY A 156 8.13 15.38 -1.52
N PHE A 157 6.96 14.99 -2.06
CA PHE A 157 6.71 15.13 -3.49
C PHE A 157 6.44 16.58 -3.86
N ARG A 158 6.90 16.96 -5.05
CA ARG A 158 6.62 18.24 -5.70
C ARG A 158 5.71 18.00 -6.89
N LYS A 159 4.74 18.89 -7.07
CA LYS A 159 3.96 18.96 -8.31
C LYS A 159 4.88 19.40 -9.44
N ILE A 160 4.85 18.72 -10.57
CA ILE A 160 5.58 19.13 -11.76
C ILE A 160 4.60 19.73 -12.78
N TYR A 161 3.61 18.96 -13.23
CA TYR A 161 2.57 19.43 -14.15
C TYR A 161 1.23 18.73 -13.90
N THR A 162 0.16 19.35 -14.35
CA THR A 162 -1.15 18.69 -14.47
C THR A 162 -1.19 17.98 -15.81
N ILE A 163 -1.66 16.74 -15.84
CA ILE A 163 -1.84 15.96 -17.05
C ILE A 163 -3.09 16.48 -17.77
N THR A 164 -2.91 16.97 -18.99
CA THR A 164 -3.98 17.57 -19.81
C THR A 164 -4.49 16.65 -20.91
N GLN A 165 -3.80 15.54 -21.15
CA GLN A 165 -4.16 14.53 -22.13
C GLN A 165 -3.86 13.15 -21.54
N SER A 166 -4.79 12.22 -21.70
CA SER A 166 -4.59 10.83 -21.30
C SER A 166 -3.64 10.13 -22.27
N ASP A 167 -2.78 9.26 -21.75
CA ASP A 167 -1.85 8.42 -22.51
C ASP A 167 -1.86 7.02 -21.89
N PRO A 168 -2.53 6.03 -22.51
CA PRO A 168 -2.59 4.68 -21.99
C PRO A 168 -1.22 3.97 -21.90
N GLU A 169 -0.25 4.33 -22.75
CA GLU A 169 1.08 3.71 -22.77
C GLU A 169 1.95 4.24 -21.62
N GLU A 170 1.88 5.55 -21.36
CA GLU A 170 2.54 6.19 -20.20
C GLU A 170 1.72 6.04 -18.89
N GLU A 171 0.53 5.43 -18.94
CA GLU A 171 -0.47 5.36 -17.85
C GLU A 171 -0.85 6.73 -17.28
N LEU A 172 -0.97 7.73 -18.16
CA LEU A 172 -1.39 9.08 -17.81
C LEU A 172 -2.91 9.21 -17.91
N VAL A 173 -3.50 9.82 -16.89
CA VAL A 173 -4.95 10.09 -16.81
C VAL A 173 -5.15 11.59 -16.74
N GLU A 174 -5.96 12.13 -17.65
CA GLU A 174 -6.31 13.55 -17.68
C GLU A 174 -6.84 14.04 -16.33
N GLY A 175 -6.44 15.26 -15.94
CA GLY A 175 -6.82 15.88 -14.67
C GLY A 175 -6.00 15.42 -13.47
N GLN A 176 -5.25 14.33 -13.56
CA GLN A 176 -4.29 13.96 -12.54
C GLN A 176 -3.05 14.86 -12.56
N VAL A 177 -2.28 14.84 -11.46
CA VAL A 177 -1.09 15.66 -11.31
C VAL A 177 0.14 14.77 -11.22
N TYR A 178 1.06 14.94 -12.17
CA TYR A 178 2.35 14.27 -12.13
C TYR A 178 3.22 14.90 -11.03
N MET A 179 3.73 14.04 -10.15
CA MET A 179 4.50 14.44 -8.98
C MET A 179 5.80 13.66 -8.86
N GLU A 180 6.84 14.33 -8.37
CA GLU A 180 8.17 13.76 -8.19
C GLU A 180 8.74 14.02 -6.80
N MET A 181 9.44 13.03 -6.24
CA MET A 181 10.20 13.15 -5.01
C MET A 181 11.63 12.66 -5.25
N ASN A 182 12.62 13.52 -4.98
CA ASN A 182 14.01 13.08 -4.94
C ASN A 182 14.24 12.20 -3.72
N VAL A 183 14.90 11.07 -3.92
CA VAL A 183 15.25 10.11 -2.86
C VAL A 183 16.41 10.64 -2.02
N ARG A 184 17.37 11.32 -2.66
CA ARG A 184 18.60 11.88 -2.06
C ARG A 184 18.56 13.41 -2.10
N LYS A 185 19.29 14.06 -1.19
CA LYS A 185 19.40 15.53 -1.17
C LYS A 185 20.10 16.04 -2.45
N PRO A 186 19.76 17.25 -2.93
CA PRO A 186 20.52 17.91 -3.99
C PRO A 186 22.00 18.00 -3.55
N GLY A 187 22.92 17.47 -4.37
CA GLY A 187 24.35 17.34 -4.04
C GLY A 187 24.83 15.91 -3.75
N GLN A 188 23.93 14.99 -3.36
CA GLN A 188 24.22 13.54 -3.28
C GLN A 188 23.66 12.75 -4.47
N ALA A 189 22.84 13.39 -5.30
CA ALA A 189 22.37 12.82 -6.55
C ALA A 189 23.53 12.81 -7.56
N ARG A 190 23.84 11.64 -8.13
CA ARG A 190 24.85 11.52 -9.20
C ARG A 190 24.38 12.35 -10.41
N HIS A 191 25.33 13.00 -11.08
CA HIS A 191 25.10 13.93 -12.19
C HIS A 191 24.06 13.38 -13.18
N ARG A 192 22.93 14.06 -13.32
CA ARG A 192 21.91 13.76 -14.34
C ARG A 192 22.39 14.30 -15.69
N ALA A 193 22.45 13.45 -16.71
CA ALA A 193 22.40 13.92 -18.10
C ALA A 193 20.97 14.43 -18.35
N SER A 194 20.81 15.74 -18.51
CA SER A 194 19.51 16.36 -18.75
C SER A 194 18.99 15.98 -20.14
N HIS A 195 18.01 15.10 -20.22
CA HIS A 195 17.13 15.06 -21.39
C HIS A 195 16.04 16.11 -21.18
N ARG A 196 16.23 17.29 -21.78
CA ARG A 196 15.12 18.18 -22.14
C ARG A 196 14.33 17.44 -23.22
N ARG A 197 13.05 17.14 -22.98
CA ARG A 197 12.11 16.92 -24.09
C ARG A 197 11.94 18.28 -24.76
N THR A 198 12.50 18.43 -25.95
CA THR A 198 12.09 19.42 -26.95
C THR A 198 10.73 19.06 -27.51
#